data_AF-A0A2V9PY13-F1
#
_entry.id   AF-A0A2V9PY13-F1
#
_cell.length_a   1.000
_cell.length_b   1.000
_cell.length_c   1.000
_cell.angle_alpha   90.00
_cell.angle_beta   90.00
_cell.angle_gamma   90.00
#
_symmetry.space_group_name_H-M   'P 1'
#
loop_
_entity.id
_entity.type
_entity.pdbx_description
1 polymer ?
#
loop_
_entity_poly.entity_id
_entity_poly.type
_entity_poly.pdbx_seq_one_letter_code
_entity_poly.pdbx_strand_id
1 'polypeptide(L)'
;MSGRRVLQLVRRWGFTAGLLAATVPAPAAERAKPEFGPNVLIFDPSIPSQEIQKRINAVYATQEHNEFGPERNALLFLPGSYSVNVPVGFYTEVMGLGASPDATRIAGNVHADANHEHNNATQSGRCSSRSSAVQPTRY
;
A
#
# COMPACT_ATOMS: atom_id res chain seq x y z
N MET A 1 -54.96 -65.00 -37.42
CA MET A 1 -54.26 -64.27 -38.50
C MET A 1 -54.22 -62.78 -38.15
N SER A 2 -53.01 -62.23 -38.03
CA SER A 2 -52.58 -60.84 -38.29
C SER A 2 -53.25 -59.61 -37.61
N GLY A 3 -52.41 -58.88 -36.86
CA GLY A 3 -52.33 -57.40 -36.86
C GLY A 3 -53.09 -56.67 -35.75
N ARG A 4 -52.67 -55.52 -35.21
CA ARG A 4 -51.47 -54.66 -35.31
C ARG A 4 -51.59 -53.65 -34.14
N ARG A 5 -50.44 -53.18 -33.65
CA ARG A 5 -50.16 -52.12 -32.63
C ARG A 5 -51.18 -50.96 -32.55
N VAL A 6 -51.28 -50.27 -31.41
CA VAL A 6 -50.91 -48.83 -31.24
C VAL A 6 -51.35 -48.23 -29.87
N LEU A 7 -50.39 -47.49 -29.29
CA LEU A 7 -50.40 -46.37 -28.33
C LEU A 7 -51.24 -46.36 -27.04
N GLN A 8 -50.48 -46.20 -25.95
CA GLN A 8 -50.87 -45.56 -24.70
C GLN A 8 -51.22 -44.08 -24.92
N LEU A 9 -52.17 -43.56 -24.13
CA LEU A 9 -52.34 -42.11 -23.95
C LEU A 9 -52.34 -41.75 -22.46
N VAL A 10 -51.34 -40.94 -22.13
CA VAL A 10 -51.03 -40.32 -20.85
C VAL A 10 -52.06 -39.23 -20.51
N ARG A 11 -52.45 -39.12 -19.24
CA ARG A 11 -52.97 -37.86 -18.70
C ARG A 11 -52.50 -37.67 -17.25
N ARG A 12 -51.33 -37.06 -17.08
CA ARG A 12 -50.80 -36.65 -15.78
C ARG A 12 -51.06 -35.16 -15.60
N TRP A 13 -51.72 -34.82 -14.50
CA TRP A 13 -52.08 -33.46 -14.11
C TRP A 13 -50.82 -32.66 -13.80
N GLY A 14 -50.70 -31.46 -14.39
CA GLY A 14 -49.59 -30.55 -14.16
C GLY A 14 -49.91 -29.57 -13.03
N PHE A 15 -49.14 -29.65 -11.95
CA PHE A 15 -48.93 -28.56 -10.99
C PHE A 15 -47.43 -28.46 -10.77
N THR A 16 -46.83 -27.34 -11.15
CA THR A 16 -45.49 -26.96 -10.70
C THR A 16 -45.48 -25.46 -10.43
N ALA A 17 -45.25 -25.15 -9.17
CA ALA A 17 -45.17 -23.81 -8.60
C ALA A 17 -43.92 -23.08 -9.11
N GLY A 18 -44.07 -21.79 -9.40
CA GLY A 18 -42.96 -20.90 -9.77
C GLY A 18 -42.08 -20.60 -8.56
N LEU A 19 -40.76 -20.77 -8.73
CA LEU A 19 -39.75 -20.44 -7.74
C LEU A 19 -39.36 -18.97 -7.90
N LEU A 20 -39.72 -18.11 -6.94
CA LEU A 20 -39.19 -16.74 -6.84
C LEU A 20 -37.79 -16.80 -6.23
N ALA A 21 -36.76 -16.49 -7.04
CA ALA A 21 -35.39 -16.34 -6.56
C ALA A 21 -35.20 -14.96 -5.93
N ALA A 22 -35.04 -14.89 -4.62
CA ALA A 22 -34.63 -13.67 -3.93
C ALA A 22 -33.11 -13.46 -4.11
N THR A 23 -32.70 -12.35 -4.73
CA THR A 23 -31.30 -11.95 -4.81
C THR A 23 -30.87 -11.32 -3.49
N VAL A 24 -30.09 -12.06 -2.70
CA VAL A 24 -29.45 -11.52 -1.48
C VAL A 24 -28.19 -10.76 -1.92
N PRO A 25 -28.03 -9.47 -1.61
CA PRO A 25 -26.79 -8.77 -1.90
C PRO A 25 -25.68 -9.33 -1.01
N ALA A 26 -24.56 -9.73 -1.62
CA ALA A 26 -23.38 -10.19 -0.89
C ALA A 26 -22.77 -9.00 -0.11
N PRO A 27 -22.33 -9.20 1.14
CA PRO A 27 -21.60 -8.16 1.86
C PRO A 27 -20.32 -7.83 1.08
N ALA A 28 -20.07 -6.55 0.84
CA ALA A 28 -18.81 -6.10 0.28
C ALA A 28 -17.70 -6.47 1.27
N ALA A 29 -16.82 -7.39 0.87
CA ALA A 29 -15.64 -7.71 1.65
C ALA A 29 -14.75 -6.46 1.71
N GLU A 30 -14.67 -5.85 2.89
CA GLU A 30 -13.64 -4.86 3.19
C GLU A 30 -12.30 -5.55 3.00
N ARG A 31 -11.55 -5.14 1.97
CA ARG A 31 -10.24 -5.74 1.70
C ARG A 31 -9.35 -5.44 2.91
N ALA A 32 -8.97 -6.48 3.65
CA ALA A 32 -7.99 -6.36 4.71
C ALA A 32 -6.75 -5.63 4.17
N LYS A 33 -6.32 -4.58 4.86
CA LYS A 33 -5.07 -3.89 4.53
C LYS A 33 -3.93 -4.91 4.67
N PRO A 34 -3.04 -5.05 3.68
CA PRO A 34 -1.91 -5.96 3.82
C PRO A 34 -1.04 -5.50 4.99
N GLU A 35 -0.72 -6.42 5.89
CA GLU A 35 0.24 -6.20 6.96
C GLU A 35 1.65 -6.48 6.42
N PHE A 36 2.47 -5.43 6.29
CA PHE A 36 3.81 -5.52 5.68
C PHE A 36 4.92 -5.83 6.69
N GLY A 37 4.56 -6.07 7.96
CA GLY A 37 5.50 -6.34 9.05
C GLY A 37 5.91 -5.08 9.84
N PRO A 38 6.65 -5.26 10.94
CA PRO A 38 6.87 -4.21 11.94
C PRO A 38 7.75 -3.04 11.47
N ASN A 39 8.60 -3.26 10.46
CA ASN A 39 9.53 -2.25 9.97
C ASN A 39 9.01 -1.48 8.74
N VAL A 40 7.73 -1.67 8.40
CA VAL A 40 7.07 -0.98 7.29
C VAL A 40 6.04 -0.01 7.85
N LEU A 41 6.31 1.28 7.69
CA LEU A 41 5.43 2.36 8.14
C LEU A 41 4.63 2.88 6.95
N ILE A 42 3.30 2.79 7.03
CA ILE A 42 2.39 3.35 6.04
C ILE A 42 1.77 4.64 6.56
N PHE A 43 1.96 5.73 5.84
CA PHE A 43 1.42 7.04 6.16
C PHE A 43 0.21 7.35 5.29
N ASP A 44 -0.93 7.59 5.93
CA ASP A 44 -2.14 8.14 5.33
C ASP A 44 -2.14 9.67 5.46
N PRO A 45 -2.60 10.44 4.46
CA PRO A 45 -2.64 11.90 4.54
C PRO A 45 -3.53 12.43 5.68
N SER A 46 -4.41 11.61 6.24
CA SER A 46 -5.24 11.92 7.41
C SER A 46 -4.44 11.93 8.72
N ILE A 47 -3.24 11.33 8.75
CA ILE A 47 -2.36 11.36 9.91
C ILE A 47 -1.73 12.77 10.01
N PRO A 48 -1.78 13.44 11.18
CA PRO A 48 -1.16 14.75 11.35
C PRO A 48 0.32 14.73 10.99
N SER A 49 0.81 15.73 10.25
CA SER A 49 2.20 15.77 9.77
C SER A 49 3.23 15.70 10.92
N GLN A 50 2.92 16.24 12.10
CA GLN A 50 3.78 16.13 13.28
C GLN A 50 3.95 14.67 13.75
N GLU A 51 2.90 13.87 13.68
CA GLU A 51 2.94 12.46 14.06
C GLU A 51 3.71 11.64 13.03
N ILE A 52 3.52 11.93 11.74
CA ILE A 52 4.33 11.34 10.65
C ILE A 52 5.80 11.67 10.88
N GLN A 53 6.12 12.94 11.15
CA GLN A 53 7.49 13.39 11.37
C GLN A 53 8.16 12.69 12.55
N LYS A 54 7.45 12.50 13.67
CA LYS A 54 7.97 11.78 14.84
C LYS A 54 8.39 10.35 14.50
N ARG A 55 7.57 9.66 13.71
CA ARG A 55 7.85 8.27 13.29
C ARG A 55 9.04 8.20 12.33
N ILE A 56 9.11 9.13 11.39
CA ILE A 56 10.26 9.26 10.47
C ILE A 56 11.55 9.49 11.27
N ASN A 57 11.53 10.41 12.25
CA ASN A 57 12.69 10.71 13.09
C ASN A 57 13.14 9.50 13.91
N ALA A 58 12.21 8.68 14.41
CA ALA A 58 12.56 7.47 15.15
C ALA A 58 13.27 6.43 14.28
N VAL A 59 12.81 6.24 13.03
CA VAL A 59 13.49 5.39 12.06
C VAL A 59 14.86 5.94 11.73
N TYR A 60 14.96 7.24 11.46
CA TYR A 60 16.23 7.89 11.14
C TYR A 60 17.24 7.75 12.28
N ALA A 61 16.84 7.99 13.53
CA ALA A 61 17.72 7.83 14.70
C ALA A 61 18.29 6.41 14.85
N THR A 62 17.55 5.40 14.38
CA THR A 62 18.03 4.00 14.38
C THR A 62 18.99 3.75 13.22
N GLN A 63 18.71 4.34 12.06
CA GLN A 63 19.36 4.01 10.79
C GLN A 63 20.52 4.94 10.41
N GLU A 64 20.67 6.09 11.05
CA GLU A 64 21.68 7.10 10.71
C GLU A 64 23.12 6.55 10.72
N HIS A 65 23.45 5.69 11.69
CA HIS A 65 24.79 5.11 11.86
C HIS A 65 24.80 3.58 11.67
N ASN A 66 23.75 3.02 11.06
CA ASN A 66 23.54 1.59 11.01
C ASN A 66 24.08 0.92 9.75
N GLU A 67 25.36 1.11 9.47
CA GLU A 67 25.99 0.68 8.22
C GLU A 67 26.00 -0.85 8.03
N PHE A 68 26.22 -1.59 9.12
CA PHE A 68 26.35 -3.05 9.11
C PHE A 68 25.25 -3.78 9.90
N GLY A 69 24.28 -3.08 10.47
CA GLY A 69 23.22 -3.73 11.21
C GLY A 69 22.21 -4.46 10.31
N PRO A 70 21.45 -5.37 10.92
CA PRO A 70 20.44 -6.16 10.22
C PRO A 70 19.15 -5.38 9.94
N GLU A 71 18.90 -4.25 10.59
CA GLU A 71 17.63 -3.53 10.52
C GLU A 71 17.37 -2.96 9.12
N ARG A 72 16.15 -3.17 8.61
CA ARG A 72 15.66 -2.66 7.31
C ARG A 72 14.33 -1.99 7.57
N ASN A 73 14.15 -0.77 7.09
CA ASN A 73 12.93 0.02 7.30
C ASN A 73 12.37 0.54 5.98
N ALA A 74 11.04 0.58 5.86
CA ALA A 74 10.36 1.16 4.71
C ALA A 74 9.33 2.21 5.16
N LEU A 75 9.37 3.37 4.52
CA LEU A 75 8.46 4.48 4.70
C LEU A 75 7.58 4.60 3.45
N LEU A 76 6.32 4.18 3.56
CA LEU A 76 5.37 4.12 2.46
C LEU A 76 4.32 5.22 2.63
N PHE A 77 4.10 6.02 1.59
CA PHE A 77 3.16 7.12 1.61
C PHE A 77 1.98 6.81 0.69
N LEU A 78 0.76 6.81 1.22
CA LEU A 78 -0.44 6.73 0.39
C LEU A 78 -0.56 7.96 -0.53
N PRO A 79 -1.43 7.91 -1.56
CA PRO A 79 -1.71 9.08 -2.38
C PRO A 79 -2.21 10.25 -1.54
N GLY A 80 -1.61 11.43 -1.71
CA GLY A 80 -1.89 12.60 -0.88
C GLY A 80 -0.76 13.62 -0.86
N SER A 81 -0.93 14.66 -0.03
CA SER A 81 0.05 15.73 0.17
C SER A 81 0.55 15.72 1.60
N TYR A 82 1.87 15.74 1.79
CA TYR A 82 2.53 15.62 3.08
C TYR A 82 3.51 16.76 3.29
N SER A 83 3.39 17.50 4.39
CA SER A 83 4.32 18.57 4.75
C SER A 83 5.32 18.05 5.80
N VAL A 84 6.28 17.23 5.37
CA VAL A 84 7.24 16.53 6.24
C VAL A 84 8.66 16.58 5.67
N ASN A 85 9.64 16.51 6.57
CA ASN A 85 11.06 16.37 6.26
C ASN A 85 11.47 14.89 6.41
N VAL A 86 12.06 14.29 5.39
CA VAL A 86 12.39 12.86 5.35
C VAL A 86 13.91 12.68 5.23
N PRO A 87 14.64 12.66 6.37
CA PRO A 87 16.03 12.23 6.38
C PRO A 87 16.10 10.70 6.18
N VAL A 88 16.92 10.25 5.25
CA VAL A 88 17.07 8.84 4.85
C VAL A 88 18.42 8.34 5.33
N GLY A 89 18.40 7.44 6.32
CA GLY A 89 19.58 6.74 6.84
C GLY A 89 19.85 5.42 6.12
N PHE A 90 20.80 4.64 6.64
CA PHE A 90 21.14 3.33 6.05
C PHE A 90 19.94 2.39 6.01
N TYR A 91 19.84 1.60 4.94
CA TYR A 91 18.79 0.59 4.76
C TYR A 91 17.35 1.09 5.00
N THR A 92 17.10 2.35 4.65
CA THR A 92 15.77 2.96 4.70
C THR A 92 15.27 3.18 3.28
N GLU A 93 14.10 2.65 2.98
CA GLU A 93 13.45 2.81 1.69
C GLU A 93 12.26 3.77 1.80
N VAL A 94 12.12 4.68 0.84
CA VAL A 94 11.03 5.67 0.82
C VAL A 94 10.27 5.56 -0.51
N MET A 95 8.96 5.32 -0.44
CA MET A 95 8.11 5.16 -1.63
C MET A 95 6.73 5.79 -1.49
N GLY A 96 6.22 6.36 -2.59
CA GLY A 96 4.80 6.63 -2.76
C GLY A 96 4.05 5.42 -3.32
N LEU A 97 2.87 5.11 -2.77
CA LEU A 97 2.00 4.00 -3.17
C LEU A 97 0.97 4.41 -4.26
N GLY A 98 1.20 5.55 -4.90
CA GLY A 98 0.35 6.03 -5.99
C GLY A 98 0.64 5.36 -7.34
N ALA A 99 -0.38 5.29 -8.19
CA ALA A 99 -0.24 4.78 -9.55
C ALA A 99 0.60 5.69 -10.48
N SER A 100 0.83 6.94 -10.06
CA SER A 100 1.66 7.94 -10.73
C SER A 100 2.56 8.60 -9.69
N PRO A 101 3.79 9.03 -10.05
CA PRO A 101 4.65 9.82 -9.16
C PRO A 101 3.99 11.10 -8.62
N ASP A 102 3.00 11.66 -9.34
CA ASP A 102 2.26 12.85 -8.91
C ASP A 102 1.19 12.57 -7.85
N ALA A 103 0.83 11.30 -7.66
CA ALA A 103 -0.23 10.92 -6.73
C ALA A 103 0.21 11.08 -5.27
N THR A 104 1.52 11.11 -4.98
CA THR A 104 2.08 11.36 -3.66
C THR A 104 3.03 12.55 -3.73
N ARG A 105 2.67 13.63 -3.06
CA ARG A 105 3.46 14.87 -3.00
C ARG A 105 4.01 15.09 -1.61
N ILE A 106 5.33 15.20 -1.51
CA ILE A 106 6.01 15.61 -0.27
C ILE A 106 6.40 17.09 -0.44
N ALA A 107 5.61 17.96 0.19
CA ALA A 107 5.85 19.40 0.29
C ALA A 107 6.82 19.68 1.45
N GLY A 108 8.04 19.19 1.30
CA GLY A 108 9.13 19.29 2.26
C GLY A 108 10.43 18.84 1.60
N ASN A 109 11.33 18.23 2.35
CA ASN A 109 12.60 17.73 1.81
C ASN A 109 12.73 16.22 2.00
N VAL A 110 13.29 15.53 1.01
CA VAL A 110 13.67 14.11 1.10
C VAL A 110 15.16 14.05 0.78
N HIS A 111 15.98 13.68 1.76
CA HIS A 111 17.42 13.84 1.67
C HIS A 111 18.14 12.69 2.38
N ALA A 112 19.29 12.29 1.83
CA ALA A 112 20.20 11.35 2.46
C ALA A 112 21.47 12.15 2.80
N ASP A 113 21.62 12.49 4.07
CA ASP A 113 22.78 13.26 4.53
C ASP A 113 23.95 12.31 4.83
N ALA A 114 25.15 12.75 4.45
CA ALA A 114 26.38 12.05 4.75
C ALA A 114 26.87 12.43 6.15
N ASN A 115 26.16 12.03 7.20
CA ASN A 115 26.49 12.43 8.58
C ASN A 115 27.71 11.68 9.18
N HIS A 116 28.57 11.10 8.34
CA HIS A 116 29.86 10.56 8.78
C HIS A 116 30.92 11.69 8.88
N GLU A 117 31.96 11.52 9.71
CA GLU A 117 33.06 12.49 9.86
C GLU A 117 33.44 13.17 8.52
N HIS A 118 33.44 14.52 8.53
CA HIS A 118 33.72 15.40 7.39
C HIS A 118 32.67 15.48 6.27
N ASN A 119 31.39 15.16 6.53
CA ASN A 119 30.33 15.20 5.51
C ASN A 119 30.66 14.28 4.32
N ASN A 120 31.25 13.12 4.59
CA ASN A 120 31.81 12.25 3.57
C ASN A 120 30.75 11.26 3.00
N ALA A 121 30.30 11.52 1.78
CA ALA A 121 29.28 10.74 1.07
C ALA A 121 29.78 9.43 0.45
N THR A 122 31.05 9.02 0.64
CA THR A 122 31.54 7.75 0.07
C THR A 122 30.94 6.49 0.71
N GLN A 123 30.29 6.62 1.87
CA GLN A 123 29.64 5.51 2.58
C GLN A 123 28.10 5.51 2.47
N SER A 124 27.47 6.55 1.93
CA SER A 124 25.99 6.63 1.79
C SER A 124 25.43 5.79 0.63
N GLY A 125 26.21 4.83 0.12
CA GLY A 125 25.99 4.13 -1.15
C GLY A 125 24.74 3.26 -1.26
N ARG A 126 23.91 3.14 -0.21
CA ARG A 126 22.64 2.38 -0.25
C ARG A 126 21.44 3.16 0.30
N CYS A 127 21.07 4.23 -0.40
CA CYS A 127 19.76 4.86 -0.28
C CYS A 127 19.00 4.69 -1.61
N SER A 128 17.83 4.04 -1.61
CA SER A 128 16.93 3.97 -2.78
C SER A 128 15.68 4.81 -2.52
N SER A 129 15.41 5.78 -3.39
CA SER A 129 14.12 6.46 -3.49
C SER A 129 13.50 6.15 -4.85
N ARG A 130 12.21 5.80 -4.88
CA ARG A 130 11.52 5.54 -6.14
C ARG A 130 10.08 6.05 -6.09
N SER A 131 9.70 6.75 -7.16
CA SER A 131 8.33 7.22 -7.46
C SER A 131 7.73 8.32 -6.57
N SER A 132 8.52 9.33 -6.16
CA SER A 132 8.01 10.48 -5.40
C SER A 132 8.33 11.80 -6.10
N ALA A 133 7.33 12.66 -6.33
CA ALA A 133 7.53 14.04 -6.76
C ALA A 133 7.92 14.92 -5.55
N VAL A 134 9.19 15.33 -5.48
CA VAL A 134 9.72 16.22 -4.43
C VAL A 134 9.64 17.66 -4.93
N GLN A 135 8.92 18.52 -4.20
CA GLN A 135 8.90 19.95 -4.50
C GLN A 135 9.63 20.71 -3.40
N PRO A 136 10.89 21.14 -3.63
CA PRO A 136 11.69 21.82 -2.62
C PRO A 136 11.09 23.20 -2.33
N THR A 137 10.85 23.50 -1.06
CA THR A 137 10.61 24.87 -0.59
C THR A 137 11.93 25.64 -0.66
N ARG A 138 12.00 26.66 -1.52
CA ARG A 138 13.06 27.67 -1.41
C ARG A 138 12.82 28.48 -0.14
N TYR A 139 13.93 28.75 0.56
CA TYR A 139 14.04 29.51 1.81
C TYR A 139 13.10 30.72 1.89
#